data_AF-A0A7C0YFT0-F1
#
_entry.id   AF-A0A7C0YFT0-F1
#
_cell.length_a   1.000
_cell.length_b   1.000
_cell.length_c   1.000
_cell.angle_alpha   90.00
_cell.angle_beta   90.00
_cell.angle_gamma   90.00
#
_symmetry.space_group_name_H-M   'P 1'
#
loop_
_entity.id
_entity.type
_entity.pdbx_description
1 polymer ?
#
loop_
_entity_poly.entity_id
_entity_poly.type
_entity_poly.pdbx_seq_one_letter_code
_entity_poly.pdbx_strand_id
1 'polypeptide(L)' 'LKRVMSLLSAMHSPTISQLSDKEWFALEVMLDEKTVRDIIPRLKSAGAEGIIEYPLNKVIP' A
#
# COMPACT_ATOMS: atom_id res chain seq x y z
N LEU A 1 -7.19 -2.38 -8.97
CA LEU A 1 -6.23 -1.26 -8.87
C LEU A 1 -6.83 0.08 -8.45
N LYS A 2 -7.72 0.73 -9.22
CA LYS A 2 -8.23 2.10 -8.94
C LYS A 2 -8.78 2.32 -7.53
N ARG A 3 -9.57 1.38 -7.00
CA ARG A 3 -10.15 1.45 -5.63
C ARG A 3 -9.09 1.40 -4.52
N VAL A 4 -8.01 0.66 -4.73
CA VAL A 4 -6.89 0.57 -3.79
C VAL A 4 -6.06 1.86 -3.85
N MET A 5 -5.76 2.34 -5.07
CA MET A 5 -5.02 3.59 -5.26
C MET A 5 -5.74 4.81 -4.68
N SER A 6 -7.08 4.87 -4.73
CA SER A 6 -7.85 5.98 -4.12
C SER A 6 -7.78 6.01 -2.60
N LEU A 7 -7.45 4.88 -1.95
CA LEU A 7 -7.26 4.81 -0.50
C LEU A 7 -5.85 5.28 -0.11
N LEU A 8 -4.86 5.05 -0.97
CA LEU A 8 -3.44 5.28 -0.71
C LEU A 8 -2.93 6.67 -1.15
N SER A 9 -3.72 7.41 -1.93
CA SER A 9 -3.31 8.67 -2.58
C SER A 9 -3.04 9.83 -1.63
N ALA A 10 -3.26 9.66 -0.33
CA ALA A 10 -3.23 10.75 0.64
C ALA A 10 -1.85 11.05 1.25
N MET A 11 -0.84 10.16 1.13
CA MET A 11 0.41 10.35 1.89
C MET A 11 1.66 10.50 1.03
N HIS A 12 1.97 9.61 0.08
CA HIS A 12 3.14 9.75 -0.83
C HIS A 12 2.87 8.98 -2.13
N SER A 13 3.51 9.35 -3.24
CA SER A 13 3.37 8.64 -4.54
C SER A 13 3.68 7.14 -4.36
N PRO A 14 2.70 6.23 -4.49
CA PRO A 14 2.92 4.80 -4.31
C PRO A 14 3.88 4.29 -5.39
N THR A 15 4.81 3.42 -5.00
CA THR A 15 5.57 2.62 -5.97
C THR A 15 4.63 1.55 -6.51
N ILE A 16 4.51 1.47 -7.84
CA ILE A 16 3.66 0.50 -8.52
C ILE A 16 4.56 -0.33 -9.45
N SER A 17 4.63 -1.62 -9.18
CA SER A 17 5.40 -2.58 -9.98
C SER A 17 4.47 -3.64 -10.55
N GLN A 18 4.49 -3.83 -11.87
CA GLN A 18 3.76 -4.92 -12.50
C GLN A 18 4.47 -6.25 -12.19
N LEU A 19 3.71 -7.26 -11.75
CA LEU A 19 4.26 -8.58 -11.45
C LEU A 19 4.34 -9.45 -12.72
N SER A 20 4.96 -10.62 -12.59
CA SER A 20 5.06 -11.59 -13.69
C SER A 20 3.69 -12.02 -14.23
N ASP A 21 2.68 -12.06 -13.34
CA ASP A 21 1.29 -12.15 -13.74
C ASP A 21 0.76 -10.75 -14.05
N LYS A 22 0.28 -10.56 -15.29
CA LYS A 22 -0.16 -9.26 -15.81
C LYS A 22 -1.38 -8.70 -15.10
N GLU A 23 -2.16 -9.55 -14.45
CA GLU A 23 -3.33 -9.14 -13.67
C GLU A 23 -2.95 -8.60 -12.27
N TRP A 24 -1.70 -8.82 -11.84
CA TRP A 24 -1.22 -8.47 -10.52
C TRP A 24 -0.23 -7.31 -10.50
N PHE A 25 -0.36 -6.49 -9.47
CA PHE A 25 0.49 -5.33 -9.22
C PHE A 25 0.96 -5.35 -7.78
N ALA A 26 2.25 -5.15 -7.56
CA ALA A 26 2.79 -4.83 -6.25
C ALA A 26 2.69 -3.33 -6.01
N LEU A 27 2.10 -2.96 -4.88
CA LEU A 27 2.01 -1.58 -4.42
C LEU A 27 2.77 -1.45 -3.11
N GLU A 28 3.69 -0.49 -3.07
CA GLU A 28 4.43 -0.13 -1.87
C GLU A 28 4.21 1.33 -1.52
N VAL A 29 3.96 1.58 -0.24
CA VAL A 29 3.68 2.91 0.31
C VAL A 29 4.29 3.05 1.68
N MET A 30 4.83 4.22 1.97
CA MET A 30 5.18 4.61 3.33
C MET A 30 3.98 5.32 3.95
N LEU A 31 3.55 4.82 5.11
CA LEU A 31 2.40 5.35 5.84
C LEU A 31 2.75 5.53 7.31
N ASP A 32 2.13 6.51 7.96
CA ASP A 32 2.16 6.64 9.42
C ASP A 32 1.57 5.41 10.11
N GLU A 33 2.24 4.92 11.15
CA GLU A 33 1.83 3.73 11.91
C GLU A 33 0.38 3.82 12.41
N LYS A 34 -0.05 5.02 12.81
CA LYS A 34 -1.42 5.28 13.26
C LYS A 34 -2.46 5.00 12.17
N THR A 35 -2.13 5.31 10.91
CA THR A 35 -3.02 5.14 9.76
C THR A 35 -3.10 3.69 9.31
N VAL A 36 -2.07 2.89 9.59
CA VAL A 36 -1.99 1.49 9.16
C VAL A 36 -3.16 0.65 9.69
N ARG A 37 -3.51 0.83 10.97
CA ARG A 37 -4.62 0.10 11.61
C ARG A 37 -5.97 0.36 10.94
N ASP A 38 -6.20 1.58 10.46
CA ASP A 38 -7.46 1.98 9.83
C ASP A 38 -7.51 1.61 8.35
N ILE A 39 -6.36 1.63 7.67
CA ILE A 39 -6.30 1.44 6.21
C ILE A 39 -6.22 -0.03 5.81
N ILE A 40 -5.56 -0.90 6.57
CA ILE A 40 -5.43 -2.34 6.24
C ILE A 40 -6.81 -2.99 6.03
N PRO A 41 -7.81 -2.83 6.92
CA PRO A 41 -9.14 -3.39 6.70
C PRO A 41 -9.80 -2.86 5.42
N ARG A 42 -9.67 -1.56 5.15
CA ARG A 42 -10.22 -0.90 3.96
C ARG A 42 -9.57 -1.40 2.67
N LEU A 43 -8.26 -1.64 2.69
CA LEU A 43 -7.51 -2.20 1.58
C LEU A 43 -7.96 -3.63 1.27
N LYS A 44 -8.11 -4.47 2.31
CA LYS A 44 -8.66 -5.83 2.16
C LYS A 44 -10.07 -5.79 1.55
N SER A 45 -10.96 -4.93 2.06
CA SER A 45 -12.32 -4.76 1.50
C SER A 45 -12.32 -4.24 0.05
N ALA A 46 -11.28 -3.51 -0.36
CA ALA A 46 -11.12 -3.04 -1.74
C ALA A 46 -10.56 -4.10 -2.69
N GLY A 47 -10.15 -5.27 -2.17
CA GLY A 47 -9.56 -6.39 -2.91
C GLY A 47 -8.03 -6.41 -2.94
N ALA A 48 -7.36 -5.76 -1.98
CA ALA A 48 -5.91 -5.93 -1.80
C ALA A 48 -5.62 -7.25 -1.10
N GLU A 49 -4.65 -7.98 -1.63
CA GLU A 49 -4.18 -9.26 -1.10
C GLU A 49 -2.68 -9.20 -0.80
N GLY A 50 -2.18 -10.10 0.04
CA GLY A 50 -0.74 -10.19 0.34
C GLY A 50 -0.15 -8.96 1.02
N ILE A 51 -0.91 -8.29 1.91
CA ILE A 51 -0.44 -7.08 2.62
C ILE A 51 0.66 -7.46 3.62
N ILE A 52 1.83 -6.85 3.45
CA ILE A 52 2.98 -6.97 4.37
C ILE A 52 3.31 -5.56 4.87
N GLU A 53 3.47 -5.42 6.19
CA GLU A 53 3.96 -4.19 6.82
C GLU A 53 5.34 -4.44 7.43
N TYR A 54 6.19 -3.41 7.39
CA TYR A 54 7.48 -3.42 8.06
C TYR A 54 7.77 -2.03 8.63
N PRO A 55 8.20 -1.93 9.90
CA PRO A 55 8.60 -0.65 10.47
C PRO A 55 9.92 -0.17 9.84
N LEU A 56 10.01 1.12 9.52
CA LEU A 56 11.26 1.72 9.06
C LEU A 56 12.20 1.95 10.26
N ASN A 57 13.39 1.38 10.20
CA ASN A 57 14.41 1.55 11.26
C ASN A 57 15.10 2.92 11.20
N LYS A 58 15.26 3.47 10.00
CA LYS A 58 15.97 4.74 9.77
C LYS A 58 15.45 5.39 8.50
N VAL A 59 15.02 6.65 8.61
CA VAL A 59 14.65 7.49 7.48
C VAL A 59 15.76 8.51 7.28
N ILE A 60 16.33 8.57 6.07
CA ILE A 60 17.32 9.59 5.69
C ILE A 60 16.65 10.50 4.65
N PRO A 61 16.47 11.80 4.94
CA PRO A 61 15.94 12.76 3.99
C PRO A 61 16.96 13.15 2.91
#